data_AF-A0AAV0BJP6-F1
#
_entry.id   AF-A0AAV0BJP6-F1
#
_cell.length_a   1.000
_cell.length_b   1.000
_cell.length_c   1.000
_cell.angle_alpha   90.00
_cell.angle_beta   90.00
_cell.angle_gamma   90.00
#
_symmetry.space_group_name_H-M   'P 1'
#
loop_
_entity.id
_entity.type
_entity.pdbx_description
1 polymer ?
#
loop_
_entity_poly.entity_id
_entity_poly.type
_entity_poly.pdbx_seq_one_letter_code
_entity_poly.pdbx_strand_id
1 'polypeptide(L)'
;MKPDGPLPTYEWSFSNLNPLLQAWATFRVFKIERKMYGREDLQFLERVFQKLLLNSLWWVNQKDASGQNVFDGGFLVHDNFGLLNQSEPLLTGGSLGQADGTAWMAFFALNMFNMALELAKNNQANEDIASKFFEHFLFISEAMTFGTPHNEQSSLWNSKDGFYYSPKRLISFYATLTLELGVLKRIPVFKKRMDWFTENRPEFVTKNIIANMMA
;
A
#
# COMPACT_ATOMS: atom_id res chain seq x y z
N MET A 1 2.36 17.92 -8.09
CA MET A 1 1.18 17.24 -7.52
C MET A 1 0.02 18.20 -7.61
N LYS A 2 -1.16 17.72 -8.02
CA LYS A 2 -2.36 18.57 -8.06
C LYS A 2 -2.76 18.94 -6.61
N PRO A 3 -3.36 20.12 -6.35
CA PRO A 3 -3.66 20.54 -4.98
C PRO A 3 -4.53 19.58 -4.16
N ASP A 4 -5.37 18.79 -4.83
CA ASP A 4 -6.22 17.75 -4.23
C ASP A 4 -5.50 16.41 -3.97
N GLY A 5 -4.20 16.28 -4.31
CA GLY A 5 -3.38 15.11 -4.00
C GLY A 5 -3.03 14.12 -5.14
N PRO A 6 -3.75 14.00 -6.27
CA PRO A 6 -3.39 13.06 -7.32
C PRO A 6 -2.11 13.49 -8.05
N LEU A 7 -1.37 12.49 -8.50
CA LEU A 7 -0.21 12.63 -9.37
C LEU A 7 -0.66 12.33 -10.80
N PRO A 8 -0.63 13.31 -11.72
CA PRO A 8 -1.09 13.11 -13.08
C PRO A 8 -0.19 12.12 -13.81
N THR A 9 -0.80 11.33 -14.69
CA THR A 9 -0.08 10.26 -15.40
C THR A 9 0.69 10.75 -16.60
N TYR A 10 0.07 11.67 -17.33
CA TYR A 10 0.61 12.24 -18.53
C TYR A 10 0.63 13.75 -18.36
N GLU A 11 1.58 14.40 -19.01
CA GLU A 11 1.68 15.86 -19.03
C GLU A 11 0.44 16.51 -19.68
N TRP A 12 -0.28 15.75 -20.51
CA TRP A 12 -1.49 16.18 -21.22
C TRP A 12 -2.81 15.62 -20.64
N SER A 13 -2.76 14.74 -19.63
CA SER A 13 -3.96 14.19 -18.98
C SER A 13 -3.78 14.13 -17.46
N PHE A 14 -4.39 15.12 -16.82
CA PHE A 14 -4.33 15.30 -15.37
C PHE A 14 -5.36 14.48 -14.59
N SER A 15 -6.29 13.82 -15.28
CA SER A 15 -7.30 12.93 -14.70
C SER A 15 -6.85 11.47 -14.63
N ASN A 16 -5.86 11.09 -15.43
CA ASN A 16 -5.34 9.72 -15.44
C ASN A 16 -4.40 9.51 -14.25
N LEU A 17 -4.50 8.37 -13.59
CA LEU A 17 -3.74 7.97 -12.40
C LEU A 17 -2.60 7.02 -12.76
N ASN A 18 -1.51 7.04 -12.02
CA ASN A 18 -0.43 6.08 -12.25
C ASN A 18 -0.51 4.95 -11.22
N PRO A 19 0.03 3.75 -11.52
CA PRO A 19 0.41 2.81 -10.47
C PRO A 19 1.23 3.55 -9.40
N LEU A 20 0.96 3.25 -8.14
CA LEU A 20 1.52 3.92 -6.96
C LEU A 20 3.00 3.57 -6.70
N LEU A 21 3.81 3.62 -7.76
CA LEU A 21 5.22 3.27 -7.78
C LEU A 21 6.12 4.35 -7.19
N GLN A 22 5.61 5.57 -6.98
CA GLN A 22 6.42 6.72 -6.57
C GLN A 22 7.00 6.52 -5.17
N ALA A 23 6.27 5.89 -4.24
CA ALA A 23 6.80 5.55 -2.91
C ALA A 23 7.98 4.59 -3.01
N TRP A 24 7.83 3.52 -3.80
CA TRP A 24 8.91 2.58 -4.07
C TRP A 24 10.11 3.25 -4.74
N ALA A 25 9.89 3.98 -5.84
CA ALA A 25 10.95 4.63 -6.59
C ALA A 25 11.74 5.61 -5.70
N THR A 26 11.05 6.42 -4.91
CA THR A 26 11.66 7.35 -3.96
C THR A 26 12.54 6.61 -2.96
N PHE A 27 11.99 5.57 -2.32
CA PHE A 27 12.75 4.81 -1.33
C PHE A 27 13.91 4.02 -1.94
N ARG A 28 13.79 3.57 -3.20
CA ARG A 28 14.90 2.95 -3.94
C ARG A 28 16.02 3.94 -4.22
N VAL A 29 15.71 5.16 -4.67
CA VAL A 29 16.73 6.21 -4.90
C VAL A 29 17.48 6.51 -3.61
N PHE A 30 16.76 6.71 -2.50
CA PHE A 30 17.34 6.92 -1.18
C PHE A 30 18.30 5.79 -0.77
N LYS A 31 17.89 4.53 -0.93
CA LYS A 31 18.75 3.36 -0.61
C LYS A 31 19.95 3.21 -1.56
N ILE A 32 19.81 3.59 -2.82
CA ILE A 32 20.91 3.57 -3.79
C ILE A 32 21.97 4.60 -3.38
N GLU A 33 21.57 5.80 -2.94
CA GLU A 33 22.51 6.80 -2.47
C GLU A 33 23.32 6.30 -1.26
N ARG A 34 22.63 5.70 -0.28
CA ARG A 34 23.26 5.03 0.88
C ARG A 34 24.30 4.01 0.42
N LYS A 35 23.93 3.14 -0.53
CA LYS A 35 24.81 2.05 -0.99
C LYS A 35 26.02 2.55 -1.80
N MET A 36 25.82 3.53 -2.68
CA MET A 36 26.85 3.98 -3.62
C MET A 36 27.82 4.97 -2.98
N TYR A 37 27.33 5.83 -2.08
CA TYR A 37 28.09 6.97 -1.59
C TYR A 37 28.23 7.00 -0.05
N GLY A 38 27.63 6.04 0.67
CA GLY A 38 27.69 5.98 2.13
C GLY A 38 26.97 7.12 2.84
N ARG A 39 26.08 7.84 2.14
CA ARG A 39 25.32 8.99 2.67
C ARG A 39 23.84 8.86 2.36
N GLU A 40 23.03 9.61 3.09
CA GLU A 40 21.58 9.55 3.03
C GLU A 40 20.98 10.95 2.93
N ASP A 41 20.23 11.24 1.86
CA ASP A 41 19.46 12.48 1.77
C ASP A 41 18.09 12.34 2.46
N LEU A 42 18.08 12.55 3.77
CA LEU A 42 16.86 12.54 4.58
C LEU A 42 15.90 13.69 4.20
N GLN A 43 16.42 14.84 3.78
CA GLN A 43 15.57 15.97 3.39
C GLN A 43 14.82 15.67 2.09
N PHE A 44 15.47 15.04 1.11
CA PHE A 44 14.81 14.52 -0.07
C PHE A 44 13.70 13.53 0.31
N LEU A 45 14.03 12.55 1.17
CA LEU A 45 13.09 11.53 1.59
C LEU A 45 11.85 12.15 2.25
N GLU A 46 12.04 13.05 3.22
CA GLU A 46 10.96 13.73 3.93
C GLU A 46 10.11 14.61 3.02
N ARG A 47 10.74 15.39 2.12
CA ARG A 47 10.03 16.27 1.17
C ARG A 47 9.14 15.50 0.21
N VAL A 48 9.54 14.31 -0.20
CA VAL A 48 8.72 13.46 -1.08
C VAL A 48 7.67 12.71 -0.27
N PHE A 49 8.05 12.18 0.90
CA PHE A 49 7.14 11.51 1.83
C PHE A 49 5.90 12.35 2.15
N GLN A 50 6.07 13.64 2.47
CA GLN A 50 4.95 14.56 2.74
C GLN A 50 3.97 14.69 1.56
N LYS A 51 4.48 14.68 0.31
CA LYS A 51 3.61 14.71 -0.87
C LYS A 51 2.88 13.39 -1.06
N LEU A 52 3.57 12.28 -0.81
CA LEU A 52 2.98 10.95 -0.89
C LEU A 52 1.93 10.72 0.20
N LEU A 53 2.03 11.38 1.37
CA LEU A 53 0.95 11.38 2.36
C LEU A 53 -0.35 11.98 1.81
N LEU A 54 -0.25 13.14 1.15
CA LEU A 54 -1.40 13.78 0.51
C LEU A 54 -1.97 12.93 -0.62
N ASN A 55 -1.10 12.29 -1.40
CA ASN A 55 -1.51 11.33 -2.42
C ASN A 55 -2.23 10.11 -1.82
N SER A 56 -1.72 9.55 -0.72
CA SER A 56 -2.35 8.45 -0.01
C SER A 56 -3.77 8.81 0.45
N LEU A 57 -3.94 10.00 1.02
CA LEU A 57 -5.23 10.46 1.51
C LEU A 57 -6.24 10.61 0.37
N TRP A 58 -5.81 11.15 -0.77
CA TRP A 58 -6.66 11.23 -1.96
C TRP A 58 -7.13 9.86 -2.42
N TRP A 59 -6.24 8.86 -2.49
CA TRP A 59 -6.62 7.51 -2.89
C TRP A 59 -7.60 6.86 -1.92
N VAL A 60 -7.39 6.98 -0.61
CA VAL A 60 -8.35 6.48 0.39
C VAL A 60 -9.72 7.14 0.19
N ASN A 61 -9.77 8.45 -0.02
CA ASN A 61 -11.04 9.16 -0.14
C ASN A 61 -11.76 8.94 -1.47
N GLN A 62 -11.03 8.72 -2.57
CA GLN A 62 -11.61 8.72 -3.93
C GLN A 62 -11.70 7.33 -4.56
N LYS A 63 -10.94 6.36 -4.03
CA LYS A 63 -10.79 5.04 -4.65
C LYS A 63 -11.12 3.88 -3.73
N ASP A 64 -11.30 4.12 -2.43
CA ASP A 64 -11.98 3.21 -1.52
C ASP A 64 -13.40 3.75 -1.22
N ALA A 65 -14.27 3.71 -2.23
CA ALA A 65 -15.62 4.30 -2.14
C ALA A 65 -16.49 3.65 -1.05
N SER A 66 -16.16 2.41 -0.66
CA SER A 66 -16.90 1.64 0.35
C SER A 66 -16.29 1.75 1.76
N GLY A 67 -15.09 2.33 1.90
CA GLY A 67 -14.35 2.38 3.16
C GLY A 67 -13.91 1.01 3.66
N GLN A 68 -13.74 0.03 2.76
CA GLN A 68 -13.46 -1.37 3.10
C GLN A 68 -12.01 -1.77 2.83
N ASN A 69 -11.13 -0.79 2.53
CA ASN A 69 -9.74 -0.99 2.14
C ASN A 69 -9.59 -1.80 0.85
N VAL A 70 -10.60 -1.70 -0.02
CA VAL A 70 -10.58 -2.31 -1.35
C VAL A 70 -10.68 -1.20 -2.38
N PHE A 71 -9.68 -1.09 -3.24
CA PHE A 71 -9.43 0.08 -4.08
C PHE A 71 -9.77 -0.20 -5.54
N ASP A 72 -10.68 0.62 -6.07
CA ASP A 72 -11.10 0.57 -7.47
C ASP A 72 -10.32 1.54 -8.36
N GLY A 73 -10.42 1.36 -9.67
CA GLY A 73 -9.81 2.27 -10.65
C GLY A 73 -8.33 2.01 -10.90
N GLY A 74 -7.93 0.74 -10.88
CA GLY A 74 -6.57 0.28 -11.19
C GLY A 74 -6.17 0.53 -12.64
N PHE A 75 -5.09 1.28 -12.82
CA PHE A 75 -4.39 1.45 -14.08
C PHE A 75 -3.72 0.16 -14.52
N LEU A 76 -3.85 -0.14 -15.80
CA LEU A 76 -3.09 -1.17 -16.46
C LEU A 76 -2.08 -0.52 -17.41
N VAL A 77 -0.82 -0.95 -17.32
CA VAL A 77 0.13 -0.94 -18.46
C VAL A 77 -0.32 -1.95 -19.55
N HIS A 78 -1.56 -2.45 -19.45
CA HIS A 78 -2.18 -3.54 -20.18
C HIS A 78 -3.64 -3.20 -20.56
N ASP A 79 -3.90 -1.93 -20.87
CA ASP A 79 -5.21 -1.42 -21.30
C ASP A 79 -5.74 -2.08 -22.59
N ASN A 80 -4.98 -2.97 -23.25
CA ASN A 80 -5.31 -3.50 -24.59
C ASN A 80 -5.79 -4.96 -24.66
N PHE A 81 -6.02 -5.67 -23.54
CA PHE A 81 -6.52 -7.07 -23.59
C PHE A 81 -7.98 -7.22 -23.15
N GLY A 82 -8.85 -6.27 -23.51
CA GLY A 82 -10.29 -6.36 -23.27
C GLY A 82 -11.09 -5.37 -24.12
N LEU A 83 -12.33 -5.74 -24.46
CA LEU A 83 -13.26 -4.96 -25.29
C LEU A 83 -13.80 -3.68 -24.63
N LEU A 84 -13.38 -3.34 -23.40
CA LEU A 84 -13.95 -2.25 -22.61
C LEU A 84 -12.84 -1.37 -22.03
N ASN A 85 -13.03 -0.05 -22.15
CA ASN A 85 -12.21 0.96 -21.50
C ASN A 85 -12.43 0.89 -19.98
N GLN A 86 -11.40 0.54 -19.22
CA GLN A 86 -11.48 0.24 -17.79
C GLN A 86 -11.39 1.49 -16.90
N SER A 87 -11.15 2.65 -17.53
CA SER A 87 -11.19 3.97 -16.87
C SER A 87 -12.59 4.59 -16.84
N GLU A 88 -13.57 3.96 -17.50
CA GLU A 88 -14.94 4.43 -17.58
C GLU A 88 -15.88 3.58 -16.70
N PRO A 89 -16.90 4.18 -16.06
CA PRO A 89 -17.91 3.42 -15.34
C PRO A 89 -18.65 2.50 -16.32
N LEU A 90 -18.82 1.22 -15.93
CA LEU A 90 -19.63 0.28 -16.72
C LEU A 90 -21.07 0.79 -16.82
N LEU A 91 -21.69 0.67 -17.99
CA LEU A 91 -23.12 0.94 -18.22
C LEU A 91 -24.04 0.16 -17.26
N THR A 92 -23.55 -0.92 -16.66
CA THR A 92 -24.23 -1.77 -15.67
C THR A 92 -23.85 -1.47 -14.21
N GLY A 93 -23.04 -0.44 -13.93
CA GLY A 93 -22.73 0.00 -12.56
C GLY A 93 -21.75 -0.87 -11.77
N GLY A 94 -21.00 -1.79 -12.41
CA GLY A 94 -19.95 -2.59 -11.77
C GLY A 94 -18.55 -1.94 -11.86
N SER A 95 -17.65 -2.27 -10.94
CA SER A 95 -16.22 -1.92 -10.99
C SER A 95 -15.38 -3.10 -11.48
N LEU A 96 -14.49 -2.88 -12.46
CA LEU A 96 -13.75 -3.95 -13.16
C LEU A 96 -12.27 -4.08 -12.74
N GLY A 97 -11.75 -3.24 -11.82
CA GLY A 97 -10.30 -3.09 -11.58
C GLY A 97 -9.85 -3.21 -10.11
N GLN A 98 -10.69 -3.81 -9.28
CA GLN A 98 -10.60 -3.74 -7.81
C GLN A 98 -9.35 -4.44 -7.24
N ALA A 99 -8.93 -5.55 -7.83
CA ALA A 99 -7.87 -6.37 -7.25
C ALA A 99 -6.46 -5.84 -7.55
N ASP A 100 -6.23 -5.28 -8.75
CA ASP A 100 -4.96 -4.64 -9.12
C ASP A 100 -4.74 -3.33 -8.36
N GLY A 101 -5.77 -2.48 -8.27
CA GLY A 101 -5.72 -1.23 -7.51
C GLY A 101 -5.41 -1.47 -6.02
N THR A 102 -6.05 -2.50 -5.45
CA THR A 102 -5.82 -2.90 -4.06
C THR A 102 -4.39 -3.43 -3.83
N ALA A 103 -3.87 -4.26 -4.75
CA ALA A 103 -2.49 -4.75 -4.67
C ALA A 103 -1.46 -3.61 -4.74
N TRP A 104 -1.67 -2.64 -5.64
CA TRP A 104 -0.82 -1.45 -5.73
C TRP A 104 -0.90 -0.58 -4.47
N MET A 105 -2.07 -0.46 -3.86
CA MET A 105 -2.23 0.27 -2.61
C MET A 105 -1.53 -0.43 -1.43
N ALA A 106 -1.62 -1.77 -1.35
CA ALA A 106 -0.87 -2.55 -0.36
C ALA A 106 0.63 -2.32 -0.51
N PHE A 107 1.15 -2.39 -1.75
CA PHE A 107 2.54 -2.11 -2.04
C PHE A 107 2.96 -0.70 -1.65
N PHE A 108 2.13 0.29 -2.00
CA PHE A 108 2.36 1.68 -1.66
C PHE A 108 2.40 1.88 -0.15
N ALA A 109 1.42 1.35 0.59
CA ALA A 109 1.35 1.43 2.05
C ALA A 109 2.60 0.84 2.68
N LEU A 110 3.10 -0.30 2.17
CA LEU A 110 4.31 -0.93 2.66
C LEU A 110 5.58 -0.09 2.40
N ASN A 111 5.67 0.57 1.25
CA ASN A 111 6.79 1.48 0.97
C ASN A 111 6.71 2.75 1.83
N MET A 112 5.51 3.30 2.05
CA MET A 112 5.30 4.42 2.96
C MET A 112 5.67 4.06 4.40
N PHE A 113 5.32 2.84 4.84
CA PHE A 113 5.75 2.32 6.13
C PHE A 113 7.28 2.28 6.25
N ASN A 114 7.98 1.74 5.24
CA ASN A 114 9.45 1.74 5.21
C ASN A 114 10.06 3.14 5.30
N MET A 115 9.52 4.10 4.54
CA MET A 115 9.98 5.49 4.59
C MET A 115 9.74 6.09 5.97
N ALA A 116 8.58 5.85 6.58
CA ALA A 116 8.25 6.34 7.91
C ALA A 116 9.19 5.75 8.98
N LEU A 117 9.51 4.46 8.93
CA LEU A 117 10.49 3.82 9.81
C LEU A 117 11.89 4.44 9.68
N GLU A 118 12.29 4.76 8.45
CA GLU A 118 13.59 5.40 8.19
C GLU A 118 13.65 6.82 8.76
N LEU A 119 12.60 7.62 8.52
CA LEU A 119 12.49 8.98 9.06
C LEU A 119 12.33 8.99 10.60
N ALA A 120 11.67 7.98 11.16
CA ALA A 120 11.47 7.83 12.61
C ALA A 120 12.77 7.68 13.40
N LYS A 121 13.86 7.21 12.77
CA LYS A 121 15.19 7.12 13.41
C LYS A 121 15.71 8.49 13.85
N ASN A 122 15.26 9.58 13.23
CA ASN A 122 15.73 10.93 13.49
C ASN A 122 14.62 11.85 14.02
N ASN A 123 13.34 11.49 13.82
CA ASN A 123 12.20 12.26 14.31
C ASN A 123 11.06 11.33 14.73
N GLN A 124 10.84 11.23 16.04
CA GLN A 124 9.84 10.38 16.68
C GLN A 124 8.41 10.62 16.18
N ALA A 125 8.08 11.81 15.67
CA ALA A 125 6.75 12.09 15.11
C ALA A 125 6.39 11.19 13.92
N ASN A 126 7.38 10.60 13.24
CA ASN A 126 7.15 9.66 12.15
C ASN A 126 6.76 8.25 12.63
N GLU A 127 6.92 7.92 13.92
CA GLU A 127 6.52 6.61 14.46
C GLU A 127 5.00 6.40 14.42
N ASP A 128 4.22 7.46 14.64
CA ASP A 128 2.75 7.40 14.53
C ASP A 128 2.32 7.16 13.08
N ILE A 129 3.01 7.79 12.12
CA ILE A 129 2.77 7.57 10.70
C ILE A 129 3.21 6.17 10.27
N ALA A 130 4.30 5.66 10.82
CA ALA A 130 4.72 4.27 10.61
C ALA A 130 3.64 3.29 11.08
N SER A 131 3.07 3.53 12.26
CA SER A 131 1.95 2.75 12.81
C SER A 131 0.74 2.78 11.88
N LYS A 132 0.35 3.96 11.38
CA LYS A 132 -0.74 4.10 10.41
C LYS A 132 -0.54 3.23 9.18
N PHE A 133 0.65 3.24 8.57
CA PHE A 133 0.87 2.49 7.33
C PHE A 133 1.07 1.00 7.54
N PHE A 134 1.60 0.60 8.70
CA PHE A 134 1.60 -0.78 9.15
C PHE A 134 0.17 -1.32 9.26
N GLU A 135 -0.70 -0.64 10.02
CA GLU A 135 -2.10 -1.05 10.19
C GLU A 135 -2.85 -1.04 8.85
N HIS A 136 -2.67 0.01 8.03
CA HIS A 136 -3.32 0.11 6.72
C HIS A 136 -2.93 -1.04 5.78
N PHE A 137 -1.65 -1.44 5.76
CA PHE A 137 -1.22 -2.59 4.98
C PHE A 137 -1.92 -3.88 5.43
N LEU A 138 -2.03 -4.10 6.75
CA LEU A 138 -2.72 -5.29 7.28
C LEU A 138 -4.22 -5.27 6.96
N PHE A 139 -4.88 -4.12 7.04
CA PHE A 139 -6.29 -3.98 6.67
C PHE A 139 -6.53 -4.28 5.20
N ILE A 140 -5.66 -3.80 4.31
CA ILE A 140 -5.74 -4.11 2.88
C ILE A 140 -5.51 -5.60 2.65
N SER A 141 -4.49 -6.19 3.26
CA SER A 141 -4.15 -7.61 3.12
C SER A 141 -5.29 -8.53 3.57
N GLU A 142 -5.94 -8.20 4.70
CA GLU A 142 -7.09 -8.93 5.19
C GLU A 142 -8.28 -8.82 4.22
N ALA A 143 -8.60 -7.59 3.77
CA ALA A 143 -9.71 -7.37 2.84
C ALA A 143 -9.51 -8.09 1.51
N MET A 144 -8.27 -8.13 0.99
CA MET A 144 -7.93 -8.87 -0.23
C MET A 144 -8.09 -10.38 -0.06
N THR A 145 -7.71 -10.93 1.10
CA THR A 145 -7.57 -12.38 1.29
C THR A 145 -8.83 -13.03 1.85
N PHE A 146 -9.57 -12.33 2.71
CA PHE A 146 -10.73 -12.87 3.41
C PHE A 146 -12.03 -12.16 3.03
N GLY A 147 -11.96 -11.15 2.17
CA GLY A 147 -13.11 -10.30 1.84
C GLY A 147 -13.40 -9.31 2.96
N THR A 148 -14.49 -8.58 2.81
CA THR A 148 -14.86 -7.51 3.73
C THR A 148 -15.83 -8.03 4.81
N PRO A 149 -15.94 -7.36 5.99
CA PRO A 149 -16.75 -7.85 7.12
C PRO A 149 -18.22 -8.14 6.79
N HIS A 150 -18.73 -7.56 5.70
CA HIS A 150 -20.12 -7.72 5.27
C HIS A 150 -20.28 -8.57 4.01
N ASN A 151 -19.17 -9.04 3.41
CA ASN A 151 -19.20 -9.85 2.20
C ASN A 151 -17.94 -10.70 2.05
N GLU A 152 -17.90 -11.90 2.65
CA GLU A 152 -16.79 -12.85 2.47
C GLU A 152 -16.59 -13.28 1.01
N GLN A 153 -17.65 -13.22 0.18
CA GLN A 153 -17.57 -13.52 -1.26
C GLN A 153 -16.84 -12.43 -2.06
N SER A 154 -16.48 -11.30 -1.43
CA SER A 154 -15.62 -10.28 -2.02
C SER A 154 -14.13 -10.62 -1.93
N SER A 155 -13.76 -11.73 -1.28
CA SER A 155 -12.37 -12.19 -1.26
C SER A 155 -11.83 -12.34 -2.68
N LEU A 156 -10.62 -11.81 -2.88
CA LEU A 156 -9.90 -11.93 -4.14
C LEU A 156 -9.07 -13.22 -4.17
N TRP A 157 -8.94 -13.91 -3.04
CA TRP A 157 -8.14 -15.13 -2.92
C TRP A 157 -8.92 -16.37 -3.31
N ASN A 158 -8.34 -17.17 -4.20
CA ASN A 158 -8.84 -18.50 -4.53
C ASN A 158 -7.94 -19.54 -3.87
N SER A 159 -8.48 -20.23 -2.87
CA SER A 159 -7.77 -21.26 -2.08
C SER A 159 -7.44 -22.53 -2.86
N LYS A 160 -8.19 -22.83 -3.93
CA LYS A 160 -7.96 -24.00 -4.77
C LYS A 160 -6.76 -23.79 -5.69
N ASP A 161 -6.66 -22.60 -6.25
CA ASP A 161 -5.62 -22.27 -7.24
C ASP A 161 -4.38 -21.65 -6.57
N GLY A 162 -4.51 -21.10 -5.37
CA GLY A 162 -3.42 -20.46 -4.64
C GLY A 162 -3.04 -19.09 -5.21
N PHE A 163 -4.00 -18.39 -5.82
CA PHE A 163 -3.77 -17.11 -6.48
C PHE A 163 -4.89 -16.10 -6.19
N TYR A 164 -4.55 -14.82 -6.37
CA TYR A 164 -5.52 -13.73 -6.35
C TYR A 164 -6.12 -13.48 -7.73
N TYR A 165 -7.44 -13.24 -7.78
CA TYR A 165 -8.20 -12.98 -9.00
C TYR A 165 -8.99 -11.67 -8.90
N SER A 166 -8.97 -10.89 -9.98
CA SER A 166 -10.03 -9.93 -10.32
C SER A 166 -11.04 -10.66 -11.22
N PRO A 167 -12.34 -10.28 -11.33
CA PRO A 167 -13.41 -11.03 -12.01
C PRO A 167 -13.12 -11.74 -13.34
N LYS A 168 -12.01 -11.46 -14.05
CA LYS A 168 -11.47 -12.25 -15.19
C LYS A 168 -9.94 -12.34 -15.30
N ARG A 169 -9.13 -12.02 -14.26
CA ARG A 169 -7.66 -11.92 -14.38
C ARG A 169 -6.91 -12.40 -13.14
N LEU A 170 -5.77 -13.07 -13.38
CA LEU A 170 -4.80 -13.49 -12.37
C LEU A 170 -3.93 -12.30 -11.94
N ILE A 171 -3.69 -12.16 -10.64
CA ILE A 171 -2.77 -11.17 -10.08
C ILE A 171 -1.59 -11.89 -9.45
N SER A 172 -0.41 -11.76 -10.06
CA SER A 172 0.86 -12.23 -9.49
C SER A 172 1.60 -11.08 -8.81
N PHE A 173 1.00 -10.50 -7.77
CA PHE A 173 1.65 -9.44 -7.00
C PHE A 173 1.63 -9.78 -5.51
N TYR A 174 2.79 -9.67 -4.86
CA TYR A 174 2.93 -9.84 -3.42
C TYR A 174 3.83 -8.73 -2.86
N ALA A 175 3.42 -8.15 -1.73
CA ALA A 175 4.18 -7.14 -1.02
C ALA A 175 4.65 -7.73 0.32
N THR A 176 5.96 -7.74 0.55
CA THR A 176 6.56 -8.27 1.78
C THR A 176 7.61 -7.32 2.31
N LEU A 177 7.74 -7.29 3.64
CA LEU A 177 8.73 -6.51 4.36
C LEU A 177 9.28 -7.34 5.52
N THR A 178 10.59 -7.32 5.66
CA THR A 178 11.28 -7.84 6.84
C THR A 178 11.57 -6.70 7.80
N LEU A 179 11.11 -6.83 9.05
CA LEU A 179 11.42 -5.92 10.13
C LEU A 179 12.56 -6.48 10.98
N GLU A 180 13.69 -5.79 11.02
CA GLU A 180 14.80 -6.18 11.88
C GLU A 180 14.57 -5.74 13.33
N LEU A 181 14.81 -6.64 14.29
CA LEU A 181 14.69 -6.36 15.73
C LEU A 181 15.54 -5.14 16.15
N GLY A 182 16.70 -4.95 15.53
CA GLY A 182 17.56 -3.79 15.78
C GLY A 182 16.91 -2.46 15.41
N VAL A 183 16.08 -2.42 14.37
CA VAL A 183 15.28 -1.24 14.00
C VAL A 183 14.21 -1.01 15.06
N LEU A 184 13.44 -2.04 15.43
CA LEU A 184 12.35 -1.92 16.41
C LEU A 184 12.80 -1.37 17.77
N LYS A 185 14.02 -1.69 18.20
CA LYS A 185 14.61 -1.14 19.45
C LYS A 185 14.83 0.39 19.39
N ARG A 186 14.95 0.97 18.20
CA ARG A 186 15.18 2.41 17.98
C ARG A 186 13.90 3.22 17.78
N ILE A 187 12.74 2.55 17.67
CA ILE A 187 11.42 3.15 17.43
C ILE A 187 10.40 2.57 18.44
N PRO A 188 10.54 2.90 19.73
CA PRO A 188 9.80 2.26 20.81
C PRO A 188 8.30 2.56 20.79
N VAL A 189 7.86 3.70 20.24
CA VAL A 189 6.43 4.05 20.14
C VAL A 189 5.76 3.17 19.08
N PHE A 190 6.38 3.05 17.90
CA PHE A 190 5.93 2.12 16.87
C PHE A 190 5.89 0.68 17.40
N LYS A 191 6.96 0.24 18.08
CA LYS A 191 7.01 -1.11 18.65
C LYS A 191 5.84 -1.35 19.61
N LYS A 192 5.60 -0.43 20.54
CA LYS A 192 4.49 -0.55 21.50
C LYS A 192 3.14 -0.66 20.77
N ARG A 193 2.95 0.11 19.70
CA ARG A 193 1.72 0.09 18.90
C ARG A 193 1.56 -1.21 18.12
N MET A 194 2.65 -1.71 17.53
CA MET A 194 2.70 -3.00 16.83
C MET A 194 2.39 -4.16 17.79
N ASP A 195 2.98 -4.16 18.98
CA ASP A 195 2.72 -5.18 20.01
C ASP A 195 1.25 -5.14 20.44
N TRP A 196 0.74 -3.94 20.75
CA TRP A 196 -0.69 -3.76 21.09
C TRP A 196 -1.61 -4.25 19.98
N PHE A 197 -1.33 -3.91 18.72
CA PHE A 197 -2.14 -4.35 17.58
C PHE A 197 -2.11 -5.87 17.48
N THR A 198 -0.94 -6.48 17.65
CA THR A 198 -0.79 -7.94 17.59
C THR A 198 -1.59 -8.66 18.67
N GLU A 199 -1.59 -8.12 19.89
CA GLU A 199 -2.32 -8.70 21.02
C GLU A 199 -3.84 -8.50 20.92
N ASN A 200 -4.29 -7.36 20.39
CA ASN A 200 -5.70 -6.97 20.40
C ASN A 200 -6.44 -7.26 19.08
N ARG A 201 -5.69 -7.55 18.01
CA ARG A 201 -6.19 -7.85 16.65
C ARG A 201 -5.55 -9.11 16.07
N PRO A 202 -5.57 -10.25 16.80
CA PRO A 202 -4.86 -11.47 16.39
C PRO A 202 -5.33 -12.03 15.05
N GLU A 203 -6.56 -11.72 14.63
CA GLU A 203 -7.13 -12.10 13.35
C GLU A 203 -6.34 -11.55 12.16
N PHE A 204 -5.78 -10.34 12.28
CA PHE A 204 -4.97 -9.71 11.24
C PHE A 204 -3.53 -10.22 11.24
N VAL A 205 -2.99 -10.61 12.40
CA VAL A 205 -1.58 -11.02 12.55
C VAL A 205 -1.38 -12.46 12.16
N THR A 206 -2.20 -13.37 12.67
CA THR A 206 -2.05 -14.83 12.46
C THR A 206 -2.10 -15.18 10.97
N LYS A 207 -2.80 -14.35 10.18
CA LYS A 207 -3.06 -14.57 8.76
C LYS A 207 -2.11 -13.83 7.83
N ASN A 208 -1.59 -12.66 8.23
CA ASN A 208 -0.80 -11.79 7.35
C ASN A 208 0.66 -11.60 7.80
N ILE A 209 1.02 -11.96 9.04
CA ILE A 209 2.39 -11.82 9.57
C ILE A 209 3.01 -13.20 9.76
N ILE A 210 3.98 -13.55 8.91
CA ILE A 210 4.85 -14.71 9.12
C ILE A 210 5.93 -14.30 10.13
N ALA A 211 5.59 -14.37 11.41
CA ALA A 211 6.51 -14.06 12.51
C ALA A 211 7.37 -15.28 12.84
N ASN A 212 8.62 -15.32 12.35
CA ASN A 212 9.70 -16.00 13.07
C ASN A 212 10.17 -15.09 14.21
N MET A 213 9.34 -14.91 15.24
CA MET A 213 9.68 -14.15 16.44
C MET A 213 10.40 -14.99 17.52
N MET A 214 10.86 -16.20 17.16
CA MET A 214 11.62 -17.06 18.07
C MET A 214 13.11 -17.09 17.73
N ALA A 215 13.89 -16.28 18.45
CA ALA A 215 15.21 -16.60 19.04
C ALA A 215 15.67 -15.44 19.92
#